data_AF-U2UTI3-F1
#
_entry.id   AF-U2UTI3-F1
#
_cell.length_a   1.000
_cell.length_b   1.000
_cell.length_c   1.000
_cell.angle_alpha   90.00
_cell.angle_beta   90.00
_cell.angle_gamma   90.00
#
_symmetry.space_group_name_H-M   'P 1'
#
loop_
_entity.id
_entity.type
_entity.pdbx_description
1 polymer ?
#
loop_
_entity_poly.entity_id
_entity_poly.type
_entity_poly.pdbx_seq_one_letter_code
_entity_poly.pdbx_strand_id
1 'polypeptide(L)'
;MLQFKKTDVGYACFENDENIFEIEKSNLQFDVKDFYQAFYSDDKDFEDIEVVNCISDDKEGRRVYDCIVLLISKIKEKLAELSQEDSDNSPRENGDPTEE
;
A
#
# COMPACT_ATOMS: atom_id res chain seq x y z
N MET A 1 1.71 -12.04 -4.68
CA MET A 1 0.93 -11.45 -5.79
C MET A 1 -0.55 -11.52 -5.44
N LEU A 2 -1.20 -10.36 -5.38
CA LEU A 2 -2.60 -10.23 -4.97
C LEU A 2 -3.52 -10.26 -6.18
N GLN A 3 -4.71 -10.83 -6.03
CA GLN A 3 -5.70 -10.91 -7.11
C GLN A 3 -6.91 -10.03 -6.76
N PHE A 4 -7.19 -9.04 -7.60
CA PHE A 4 -8.39 -8.22 -7.47
C PHE A 4 -9.55 -8.86 -8.24
N LYS A 5 -10.56 -9.33 -7.51
CA LYS A 5 -11.71 -10.07 -8.04
C LYS A 5 -13.01 -9.35 -7.71
N LYS A 6 -14.03 -9.61 -8.52
CA LYS A 6 -15.42 -9.27 -8.18
C LYS A 6 -16.00 -10.37 -7.31
N THR A 7 -16.69 -9.99 -6.23
CA THR A 7 -17.47 -10.89 -5.38
C THR A 7 -18.96 -10.59 -5.55
N ASP A 8 -19.81 -11.42 -4.94
CA ASP A 8 -21.26 -11.17 -4.88
C ASP A 8 -21.58 -9.86 -4.13
N VAL A 9 -20.78 -9.53 -3.12
CA VAL A 9 -20.95 -8.36 -2.25
C VAL A 9 -20.30 -7.10 -2.86
N GLY A 10 -19.18 -7.26 -3.56
CA GLY A 10 -18.31 -6.13 -3.83
C GLY A 10 -17.14 -6.44 -4.75
N TYR A 11 -15.99 -5.89 -4.39
CA TYR A 11 -14.70 -6.10 -5.01
C TYR A 11 -13.66 -6.38 -3.93
N ALA A 12 -12.85 -7.42 -4.10
CA ALA A 12 -11.94 -7.86 -3.06
C ALA A 12 -10.55 -8.22 -3.60
N CYS A 13 -9.55 -8.03 -2.75
CA CYS A 13 -8.18 -8.50 -2.96
C CYS A 13 -7.99 -9.84 -2.27
N PHE A 14 -7.43 -10.79 -3.00
CA PHE A 14 -7.14 -12.13 -2.50
C PHE A 14 -5.65 -12.41 -2.49
N GLU A 15 -5.21 -13.08 -1.43
CA GLU A 15 -3.87 -13.66 -1.29
C GLU A 15 -4.02 -15.17 -1.09
N ASN A 16 -3.49 -16.00 -1.99
CA ASN A 16 -3.63 -17.47 -1.90
C ASN A 16 -5.09 -17.96 -1.69
N ASP A 17 -6.03 -17.34 -2.40
CA ASP A 17 -7.49 -17.56 -2.29
C ASP A 17 -8.14 -17.15 -0.96
N GLU A 18 -7.39 -16.52 -0.04
CA GLU A 18 -7.91 -15.86 1.14
C GLU A 18 -8.30 -14.41 0.82
N ASN A 19 -9.50 -13.98 1.21
CA ASN A 19 -9.92 -12.58 1.09
C ASN A 19 -9.24 -11.77 2.19
N ILE A 20 -8.36 -10.85 1.80
CA ILE A 20 -7.61 -10.01 2.74
C ILE A 20 -8.19 -8.60 2.85
N PHE A 21 -9.01 -8.17 1.88
CA PHE A 21 -9.57 -6.83 1.83
C PHE A 21 -10.76 -6.78 0.85
N GLU A 22 -11.88 -6.21 1.26
CA GLU A 22 -13.09 -6.11 0.45
C GLU A 22 -13.72 -4.71 0.54
N ILE A 23 -14.24 -4.24 -0.60
CA ILE A 23 -15.01 -3.01 -0.74
C ILE A 23 -16.41 -3.39 -1.22
N GLU A 24 -17.42 -3.10 -0.41
CA GLU A 24 -18.80 -3.34 -0.78
C GLU A 24 -19.25 -2.42 -1.93
N LYS A 25 -20.03 -2.95 -2.87
CA LYS A 25 -20.67 -2.13 -3.92
C LYS A 25 -21.72 -1.17 -3.37
N SER A 26 -22.27 -1.47 -2.19
CA SER A 26 -23.37 -0.73 -1.56
C SER A 26 -23.00 0.73 -1.26
N ASN A 27 -21.77 0.95 -0.81
CA ASN A 27 -21.28 2.24 -0.34
C ASN A 27 -19.96 2.67 -0.98
N LEU A 28 -19.20 1.76 -1.60
CA LEU A 28 -17.87 1.99 -2.17
C LEU A 28 -16.91 2.69 -1.18
N GLN A 29 -17.07 2.38 0.11
CA GLN A 29 -16.22 2.86 1.19
C GLN A 29 -15.42 1.70 1.77
N PHE A 30 -14.29 2.01 2.37
CA PHE A 30 -13.44 1.04 3.06
C PHE A 30 -12.86 1.66 4.31
N ASP A 31 -12.55 0.80 5.28
CA ASP A 31 -11.83 1.21 6.48
C ASP A 31 -10.33 1.32 6.16
N VAL A 32 -9.77 2.49 6.47
CA VAL A 32 -8.37 2.80 6.17
C VAL A 32 -7.42 1.92 6.99
N LYS A 33 -7.77 1.60 8.24
CA LYS A 33 -6.95 0.72 9.09
C LYS A 33 -6.96 -0.70 8.56
N ASP A 34 -8.12 -1.20 8.14
CA ASP A 34 -8.23 -2.55 7.55
C ASP A 34 -7.44 -2.64 6.25
N PHE A 35 -7.47 -1.59 5.42
CA PHE A 35 -6.61 -1.49 4.25
C PHE A 35 -5.13 -1.58 4.63
N TYR A 36 -4.67 -0.74 5.57
CA TYR A 36 -3.27 -0.79 6.00
C TYR A 36 -2.89 -2.17 6.55
N GLN A 37 -3.75 -2.81 7.34
CA GLN A 37 -3.48 -4.12 7.90
C GLN A 37 -3.42 -5.21 6.83
N ALA A 38 -4.27 -5.13 5.80
CA ALA A 38 -4.28 -6.09 4.70
C ALA A 38 -3.00 -6.06 3.86
N PHE A 39 -2.51 -4.86 3.56
CA PHE A 39 -1.41 -4.63 2.62
C PHE A 39 -0.04 -4.43 3.29
N TYR A 40 0.02 -3.98 4.54
CA TYR A 40 1.25 -3.49 5.20
C TYR A 40 1.42 -4.00 6.65
N SER A 41 0.83 -5.12 7.04
CA SER A 41 1.07 -5.73 8.36
C SER A 41 2.53 -6.23 8.49
N ASP A 42 3.07 -6.21 9.72
CA ASP A 42 4.49 -6.42 10.07
C ASP A 42 5.14 -7.71 9.51
N ASP A 43 4.34 -8.69 9.11
CA ASP A 43 4.81 -9.98 8.60
C ASP A 43 4.93 -10.02 7.05
N LYS A 44 4.63 -8.92 6.35
CA LYS A 44 4.64 -8.87 4.88
C LYS A 44 5.77 -8.01 4.31
N ASP A 45 6.43 -8.54 3.28
CA ASP A 45 7.39 -7.78 2.48
C ASP A 45 6.62 -6.79 1.58
N PHE A 46 6.62 -5.51 2.00
CA PHE A 46 5.76 -4.48 1.42
C PHE A 46 6.39 -3.75 0.22
N GLU A 47 7.68 -3.95 -0.05
CA GLU A 47 8.39 -3.30 -1.15
C GLU A 47 7.80 -3.71 -2.51
N ASP A 48 7.26 -4.93 -2.63
CA ASP A 48 6.79 -5.52 -3.89
C ASP A 48 5.29 -5.92 -3.88
N ILE A 49 4.44 -5.14 -3.20
CA ILE A 49 2.98 -5.33 -3.34
C ILE A 49 2.56 -5.12 -4.80
N GLU A 50 2.13 -6.21 -5.44
CA GLU A 50 1.56 -6.24 -6.79
C GLU A 50 0.12 -6.77 -6.75
N VAL A 51 -0.81 -6.01 -7.33
CA VAL A 51 -2.23 -6.37 -7.44
C VAL A 51 -2.56 -6.62 -8.91
N VAL A 52 -3.06 -7.80 -9.24
CA VAL A 52 -3.49 -8.18 -10.59
C VAL A 52 -4.99 -7.98 -10.72
N ASN A 53 -5.39 -7.24 -11.74
CA ASN A 53 -6.80 -7.07 -12.08
C ASN A 53 -7.36 -8.34 -12.75
N CYS A 54 -8.28 -9.05 -12.09
CA CYS A 54 -8.97 -10.22 -12.63
C CYS A 54 -10.40 -9.92 -13.13
N ILE A 55 -10.77 -8.64 -13.29
CA ILE A 55 -12.09 -8.22 -13.77
C ILE A 55 -11.99 -7.57 -15.16
N SER A 56 -12.19 -8.37 -16.20
CA SER A 56 -12.09 -7.93 -17.61
C SER A 56 -13.26 -7.04 -18.05
N ASP A 57 -14.44 -7.18 -17.47
CA ASP A 57 -15.68 -6.65 -18.04
C ASP A 57 -16.46 -5.70 -17.12
N ASP A 58 -15.89 -5.34 -15.97
CA ASP A 58 -16.52 -4.45 -14.99
C ASP A 58 -15.88 -3.05 -15.00
N LYS A 59 -16.65 -2.03 -15.41
CA LYS A 59 -16.16 -0.64 -15.48
C LYS A 59 -16.01 -0.01 -14.09
N GLU A 60 -16.91 -0.32 -13.17
CA GLU A 60 -16.86 0.22 -11.81
C GLU A 60 -15.74 -0.45 -11.03
N GLY A 61 -15.65 -1.77 -11.13
CA GLY A 61 -14.55 -2.49 -10.51
C GLY A 61 -13.18 -2.03 -11.02
N ARG A 62 -13.04 -1.71 -12.31
CA ARG A 62 -11.80 -1.14 -12.85
C ARG A 62 -11.40 0.15 -12.15
N ARG A 63 -12.36 1.04 -11.87
CA ARG A 63 -12.09 2.29 -11.13
C ARG A 63 -11.66 2.01 -9.69
N VAL A 64 -12.30 1.03 -9.05
CA VAL A 64 -11.93 0.61 -7.68
C VAL A 64 -10.50 0.05 -7.67
N TYR A 65 -10.16 -0.81 -8.63
CA TYR A 65 -8.81 -1.31 -8.83
C TYR A 65 -7.79 -0.17 -9.03
N ASP A 66 -8.07 0.76 -9.95
CA ASP A 66 -7.18 1.89 -10.23
C ASP A 66 -6.94 2.74 -8.97
N CYS A 67 -7.99 2.95 -8.16
CA CYS A 67 -7.87 3.63 -6.86
C CYS A 67 -6.97 2.87 -5.89
N ILE A 68 -7.13 1.55 -5.75
CA ILE A 68 -6.29 0.73 -4.87
C ILE A 68 -4.82 0.81 -5.28
N VAL A 69 -4.53 0.63 -6.58
CA VAL A 69 -3.16 0.70 -7.10
C VAL A 69 -2.55 2.09 -6.87
N LEU A 70 -3.32 3.16 -7.10
CA LEU A 70 -2.87 4.53 -6.85
C LEU A 70 -2.55 4.77 -5.37
N LEU A 71 -3.39 4.26 -4.46
CA LEU A 71 -3.14 4.38 -3.02
C LEU A 71 -1.86 3.65 -2.62
N ILE A 72 -1.67 2.42 -3.10
CA ILE A 72 -0.47 1.63 -2.83
C ILE A 72 0.78 2.38 -3.31
N SER A 73 0.76 2.91 -4.54
CA SER A 73 1.89 3.68 -5.10
C SER A 73 2.23 4.89 -4.23
N LYS A 74 1.23 5.69 -3.86
CA LYS A 74 1.44 6.89 -3.04
C LYS A 74 1.98 6.57 -1.65
N ILE A 75 1.52 5.48 -1.05
CA ILE A 75 2.03 5.04 0.25
C ILE A 75 3.48 4.60 0.12
N LYS A 76 3.83 3.80 -0.91
CA LYS A 76 5.22 3.40 -1.18
C LYS A 76 6.14 4.60 -1.39
N GLU A 77 5.72 5.58 -2.19
CA GLU A 77 6.46 6.84 -2.40
C GLU A 77 6.71 7.56 -1.07
N LYS A 78 5.69 7.67 -0.22
CA LYS A 78 5.83 8.33 1.10
C LYS A 78 6.70 7.56 2.09
N LEU A 79 6.64 6.23 2.10
CA LEU A 79 7.52 5.42 2.94
C LEU A 79 9.00 5.55 2.51
N ALA A 80 9.25 5.61 1.20
CA ALA A 80 10.59 5.81 0.65
C ALA A 80 11.16 7.20 1.01
N GLU A 81 10.35 8.26 0.93
CA GLU A 81 10.75 9.61 1.36
C GLU A 81 11.16 9.63 2.86
N LEU A 82 10.34 9.04 3.73
CA LEU A 82 10.61 8.99 5.18
C LEU A 82 11.91 8.23 5.50
N SER A 83 12.18 7.14 4.79
CA SER A 83 13.40 6.35 4.95
C SER A 83 14.67 7.12 4.59
N GLN A 84 14.56 8.12 3.71
CA GLN A 84 15.68 8.98 3.31
C GLN A 84 15.93 10.12 4.30
N GLU A 85 14.89 10.67 4.93
CA GLU A 85 15.02 11.77 5.91
C GLU A 85 15.74 11.32 7.20
N ASP A 86 15.57 10.07 7.63
CA ASP A 86 16.26 9.53 8.82
C ASP A 86 17.76 9.24 8.59
N SER A 87 18.22 9.22 7.33
CA SER A 87 19.63 8.96 6.98
C SER A 87 20.52 10.22 6.96
N ASP A 88 19.94 11.42 7.05
CA ASP A 88 20.68 12.69 6.89
C ASP A 88 21.04 13.38 8.21
N ASN A 89 20.83 12.72 9.36
CA ASN A 89 21.20 13.21 10.69
C ASN A 89 22.51 12.59 11.22
N SER A 90 23.54 12.50 10.36
CA SER A 90 24.91 12.27 10.86
C SER A 90 25.33 13.49 11.69
N PRO A 91 25.81 13.33 12.93
CA PRO A 91 26.36 14.44 13.70
C PRO A 91 27.50 15.05 12.88
N ARG A 92 27.38 16.32 12.52
CA ARG A 92 28.54 17.09 12.04
C ARG A 92 29.50 17.15 13.23
N GLU A 93 30.57 16.37 13.20
CA GLU A 93 31.67 16.53 14.14
C GLU A 93 32.13 17.99 14.08
N ASN A 94 31.86 18.73 15.15
CA ASN A 94 32.48 20.03 15.41
C ASN A 94 33.97 19.77 15.65
N GLY A 95 34.76 19.80 14.59
CA GLY A 95 36.20 19.93 14.68
C GLY A 95 36.54 21.34 15.12
N ASP A 96 36.56 21.57 16.43
CA ASP A 96 37.24 22.71 17.07
C ASP A 96 38.74 22.38 17.13
N PRO A 97 39.62 23.07 16.38
CA PRO A 97 41.04 22.98 16.63
C PRO A 97 41.39 24.01 17.70
N THR A 98 41.46 23.54 18.95
CA THR A 98 42.17 24.22 20.03
C THR A 98 43.60 24.58 19.61
N GLU A 99 43.96 25.80 20.00
CA GLU A 99 45.25 26.50 20.05
C GLU A 99 46.54 25.65 19.98
N GLU A 100 47.51 26.13 19.18
CA GLU A 100 48.90 26.40 19.62
C GLU A 100 49.51 27.56 18.80
#